data_AF-A0A1Y4VW49-F1
#
_entry.id   AF-A0A1Y4VW49-F1
#
_cell.length_a   1.000
_cell.length_b   1.000
_cell.length_c   1.000
_cell.angle_alpha   90.00
_cell.angle_beta   90.00
_cell.angle_gamma   90.00
#
_symmetry.space_group_name_H-M   'P 1'
#
loop_
_entity.id
_entity.type
_entity.pdbx_description
1 polymer ?
#
loop_
_entity_poly.entity_id
_entity_poly.type
_entity_poly.pdbx_seq_one_letter_code
_entity_poly.pdbx_strand_id
1 'polypeptide(L)'
;FLQSSGFRFTAFLSDAFGASGRNIIRHLMEYGNISREALDRCLKTQTRKRIDEILIALNGSLSEHQRGFLRMIFGHLEALEQHRHTVEDAITKEITKHEEALSLLCSIPGIDVTAAAAIIAEIGTDMSAFPDSQHICSWAGLSPGNNESAGKRKSAHINKGNPYLKSMLCEVGWVISGKRSLYLSGWYWRIKQRKGAKRATIALARKLLA
;
A
#
# COMPACT_ATOMS: atom_id res chain seq x y z
N PHE A 1 -9.14 20.87 13.43
CA PHE A 1 -10.41 21.49 13.02
C PHE A 1 -11.63 20.72 13.53
N LEU A 2 -11.90 19.50 13.06
CA LEU A 2 -13.06 18.74 13.56
C LEU A 2 -12.99 18.46 15.06
N GLN A 3 -11.81 18.12 15.58
CA GLN A 3 -11.60 17.90 17.02
C GLN A 3 -11.78 19.18 17.85
N SER A 4 -11.39 20.35 17.32
CA SER A 4 -11.62 21.64 17.98
C SER A 4 -13.09 22.06 17.95
N SER A 5 -13.88 21.55 17.01
CA SER A 5 -15.33 21.74 16.93
C SER A 5 -16.14 20.65 17.65
N GLY A 6 -15.50 19.81 18.47
CA GLY A 6 -16.18 18.80 19.28
C GLY A 6 -16.33 17.42 18.63
N PHE A 7 -15.73 17.16 17.47
CA PHE A 7 -15.83 15.87 16.78
C PHE A 7 -14.52 15.06 16.87
N ARG A 8 -14.53 13.98 17.67
CA ARG A 8 -13.35 13.13 17.93
C ARG A 8 -13.39 11.80 17.16
N PHE A 9 -13.30 11.86 15.82
CA PHE A 9 -13.37 10.67 14.94
C PHE A 9 -12.37 9.56 15.28
N THR A 10 -11.15 9.91 15.69
CA THR A 10 -10.07 8.94 16.00
C THR A 10 -10.31 8.13 17.28
N ALA A 11 -11.27 8.52 18.12
CA ALA A 11 -11.56 7.81 19.37
C ALA A 11 -12.39 6.53 19.15
N PHE A 12 -13.10 6.43 18.02
CA PHE A 12 -14.08 5.36 17.81
C PHE A 12 -14.08 4.77 16.39
N LEU A 13 -13.52 5.44 15.39
CA LEU A 13 -13.32 4.87 14.05
C LEU A 13 -11.88 4.38 13.88
N SER A 14 -11.75 3.12 13.46
CA SER A 14 -10.48 2.59 12.95
C SER A 14 -10.04 3.28 11.66
N ASP A 15 -11.01 3.81 10.90
CA ASP A 15 -10.80 4.56 9.66
C ASP A 15 -11.83 5.70 9.56
N ALA A 16 -11.36 6.94 9.71
CA ALA A 16 -12.19 8.14 9.61
C ALA A 16 -12.65 8.44 8.17
N PHE A 17 -11.98 7.87 7.17
CA PHE A 17 -12.30 8.02 5.75
C PHE A 17 -12.97 6.76 5.17
N GLY A 18 -13.29 5.78 6.00
CA GLY A 18 -14.09 4.62 5.60
C GLY A 18 -15.55 5.00 5.36
N ALA A 19 -16.36 4.05 4.87
CA ALA A 19 -17.74 4.33 4.46
C ALA A 19 -18.60 5.04 5.54
N SER A 20 -18.51 4.60 6.80
CA SER A 20 -19.24 5.24 7.90
C SER A 20 -18.71 6.62 8.26
N GLY A 21 -17.38 6.81 8.24
CA GLY A 21 -16.77 8.12 8.47
C GLY A 21 -17.17 9.14 7.40
N ARG A 22 -17.15 8.74 6.13
CA ARG A 22 -17.63 9.57 5.00
C ARG A 22 -19.09 9.95 5.13
N ASN A 23 -19.96 9.01 5.50
CA ASN A 23 -21.39 9.29 5.69
C ASN A 23 -21.61 10.33 6.79
N ILE A 24 -20.89 10.20 7.91
CA ILE A 24 -20.94 11.18 9.00
C ILE A 24 -20.44 12.55 8.50
N ILE A 25 -19.31 12.60 7.79
CA ILE A 25 -18.76 13.85 7.27
C ILE A 25 -19.75 14.52 6.31
N ARG A 26 -20.37 13.75 5.40
CA ARG A 26 -21.43 14.26 4.50
C ARG A 26 -22.61 14.84 5.25
N HIS A 27 -23.09 14.13 6.27
CA HIS A 27 -24.16 14.64 7.13
C HIS A 27 -23.76 15.93 7.84
N LEU A 28 -22.55 16.00 8.40
CA LEU A 28 -22.05 17.21 9.06
C LEU A 28 -21.87 18.40 8.11
N MET A 29 -21.51 18.16 6.84
CA MET A 29 -21.42 19.21 5.82
C MET A 29 -22.79 19.82 5.47
N GLU A 30 -23.86 19.04 5.57
CA GLU A 30 -25.23 19.48 5.30
C GLU A 30 -25.87 20.13 6.54
N TYR A 31 -25.88 19.43 7.68
CA TYR A 31 -26.67 19.80 8.86
C TYR A 31 -25.86 20.42 10.00
N GLY A 32 -24.54 20.23 10.01
CA GLY A 32 -23.63 20.83 11.01
C GLY A 32 -23.65 20.19 12.40
N ASN A 33 -24.64 19.36 12.71
CA ASN A 33 -24.70 18.52 13.90
C ASN A 33 -25.17 17.11 13.51
N ILE A 34 -25.21 16.18 14.45
CA ILE A 34 -25.68 14.82 14.20
C ILE A 34 -26.53 14.31 15.36
N SER A 35 -27.77 13.91 15.07
CA SER A 35 -28.67 13.27 16.04
C SER A 35 -28.41 11.76 16.13
N ARG A 36 -28.98 11.10 17.14
CA ARG A 36 -28.87 9.63 17.27
C ARG A 36 -29.45 8.89 16.08
N GLU A 37 -30.60 9.34 15.57
CA GLU A 37 -31.28 8.73 14.43
C GLU A 37 -30.50 8.96 13.12
N ALA A 38 -29.88 10.14 12.96
CA ALA A 38 -29.02 10.43 11.83
C ALA A 38 -27.72 9.60 11.88
N LEU A 39 -27.14 9.46 13.07
CA LEU A 39 -25.94 8.66 13.29
C LEU A 39 -26.17 7.18 12.96
N ASP A 40 -27.29 6.59 13.40
CA ASP A 40 -27.59 5.17 13.13
C ASP A 40 -27.70 4.87 11.63
N ARG A 41 -28.26 5.82 10.86
CA ARG A 41 -28.33 5.75 9.38
C ARG A 41 -26.95 5.82 8.73
N CYS A 42 -26.01 6.55 9.33
CA CYS A 42 -24.66 6.72 8.80
C CYS A 42 -23.73 5.53 9.13
N LEU A 43 -23.97 4.84 10.26
CA LEU A 43 -23.13 3.75 10.75
C LEU A 43 -23.46 2.40 10.09
N LYS A 44 -22.40 1.63 9.79
CA LYS A 44 -22.49 0.23 9.34
C LYS A 44 -22.44 -0.75 10.53
N THR A 45 -22.84 -2.00 10.30
CA THR A 45 -23.22 -3.02 11.31
C THR A 45 -22.28 -3.17 12.52
N GLN A 46 -20.96 -3.18 12.35
CA GLN A 46 -20.04 -3.35 13.49
C GLN A 46 -19.90 -2.08 14.34
N THR A 47 -19.96 -0.91 13.72
CA THR A 47 -19.82 0.39 14.39
C THR A 47 -21.09 0.79 15.15
N ARG A 48 -22.25 0.25 14.75
CA ARG A 48 -23.53 0.44 15.46
C ARG A 48 -23.53 -0.05 16.91
N LYS A 49 -22.69 -1.04 17.24
CA LYS A 49 -22.59 -1.59 18.61
C LYS A 49 -22.13 -0.57 19.65
N ARG A 50 -21.52 0.55 19.23
CA ARG A 50 -20.95 1.59 20.09
C ARG A 50 -21.59 2.96 19.86
N ILE A 51 -22.83 3.01 19.36
CA ILE A 51 -23.47 4.25 18.92
C ILE A 51 -23.51 5.34 20.01
N ASP A 52 -23.72 4.97 21.27
CA ASP A 52 -23.79 5.92 22.38
C ASP A 52 -22.44 6.57 22.69
N GLU A 53 -21.36 5.81 22.65
CA GLU A 53 -20.00 6.34 22.81
C GLU A 53 -19.62 7.27 21.65
N ILE A 54 -20.05 6.91 20.43
CA ILE A 54 -19.81 7.68 19.22
C ILE A 54 -20.56 9.02 19.28
N LEU A 55 -21.80 9.00 19.74
CA LEU A 55 -22.62 10.21 19.88
C LEU A 55 -22.00 11.19 20.88
N ILE A 56 -21.50 10.70 22.02
CA ILE A 56 -20.75 11.53 22.99
C ILE A 56 -19.51 12.16 22.34
N ALA A 57 -18.80 11.40 21.51
CA ALA A 57 -17.60 11.87 20.81
C ALA A 57 -17.91 12.82 19.62
N LEU A 58 -19.17 12.92 19.20
CA LEU A 58 -19.65 13.78 18.11
C LEU A 58 -20.58 14.91 18.61
N ASN A 59 -20.52 15.26 19.90
CA ASN A 59 -21.37 16.28 20.54
C ASN A 59 -20.94 17.73 20.21
N GLY A 60 -20.62 17.98 18.94
CA GLY A 60 -20.18 19.27 18.41
C GLY A 60 -21.21 19.90 17.47
N SER A 61 -20.99 21.17 17.13
CA SER A 61 -21.72 21.84 16.06
C SER A 61 -20.74 22.57 15.14
N LEU A 62 -21.03 22.56 13.83
CA LEU A 62 -20.26 23.28 12.82
C LEU A 62 -21.01 24.54 12.39
N SER A 63 -20.32 25.67 12.43
CA SER A 63 -20.84 26.89 11.83
C SER A 63 -20.94 26.77 10.30
N GLU A 64 -21.70 27.64 9.66
CA GLU A 64 -21.81 27.68 8.19
C GLU A 64 -20.45 27.83 7.50
N HIS A 65 -19.61 28.72 8.01
CA HIS A 65 -18.24 28.90 7.50
C HIS A 65 -17.41 27.61 7.63
N GLN A 66 -17.55 26.92 8.77
CA GLN A 66 -16.86 25.67 9.01
C GLN A 66 -17.34 24.53 8.09
N ARG A 67 -18.65 24.45 7.84
CA ARG A 67 -19.23 23.53 6.85
C ARG A 67 -18.74 23.83 5.44
N GLY A 68 -18.60 25.11 5.07
CA GLY A 68 -18.04 25.53 3.79
C GLY A 68 -16.60 25.04 3.58
N PHE A 69 -15.72 25.23 4.58
CA PHE A 69 -14.36 24.71 4.51
C PHE A 69 -14.30 23.18 4.45
N LEU A 70 -15.13 22.50 5.26
CA LEU A 70 -15.19 21.04 5.26
C LEU A 70 -15.60 20.51 3.88
N ARG A 71 -16.58 21.17 3.23
CA ARG A 71 -17.02 20.84 1.86
C ARG A 71 -15.89 21.00 0.84
N MET A 72 -15.11 22.07 0.93
CA MET A 72 -13.98 22.29 0.02
C MET A 72 -12.91 21.20 0.17
N ILE A 73 -12.50 20.90 1.41
CA ILE A 73 -11.47 19.88 1.68
C ILE A 73 -11.97 18.48 1.30
N PHE A 74 -13.22 18.16 1.61
CA PHE A 74 -13.81 16.87 1.26
C PHE A 74 -13.98 16.71 -0.25
N GLY A 75 -14.35 17.78 -0.96
CA GLY A 75 -14.38 17.79 -2.42
C GLY A 75 -13.00 17.54 -3.04
N HIS A 76 -11.93 18.10 -2.47
CA HIS A 76 -10.56 17.79 -2.92
C HIS A 76 -10.21 16.31 -2.73
N LEU A 77 -10.61 15.71 -1.60
CA LEU A 77 -10.39 14.28 -1.35
C LEU A 77 -11.11 13.43 -2.41
N GLU A 78 -12.40 13.70 -2.66
CA GLU A 78 -13.19 12.97 -3.65
C GLU A 78 -12.62 13.13 -5.07
N ALA A 79 -12.15 14.33 -5.44
CA ALA A 79 -11.51 14.56 -6.73
C ALA A 79 -10.19 13.78 -6.89
N LEU A 80 -9.35 13.74 -5.84
CA LEU A 80 -8.10 12.97 -5.86
C LEU A 80 -8.37 11.46 -5.97
N GLU A 81 -9.42 10.96 -5.33
CA GLU A 81 -9.83 9.56 -5.46
C GLU A 81 -10.34 9.23 -6.85
N GLN A 82 -11.10 10.14 -7.46
CA GLN A 82 -11.52 9.99 -8.85
C GLN A 82 -10.33 9.98 -9.80
N HIS A 83 -9.36 10.90 -9.62
CA HIS A 83 -8.12 10.89 -10.41
C HIS A 83 -7.32 9.61 -10.22
N ARG A 84 -7.24 9.06 -9.00
CA ARG A 84 -6.59 7.77 -8.75
C ARG A 84 -7.25 6.67 -9.58
N HIS A 85 -8.58 6.57 -9.59
CA HIS A 85 -9.29 5.57 -10.38
C HIS A 85 -9.07 5.74 -11.89
N THR A 86 -9.09 6.98 -12.40
CA THR A 86 -8.76 7.24 -13.81
C THR A 86 -7.37 6.73 -14.18
N VAL A 87 -6.38 6.89 -13.29
CA VAL A 87 -5.01 6.39 -13.50
C VAL A 87 -4.96 4.86 -13.42
N GLU A 88 -5.64 4.25 -12.45
CA GLU A 88 -5.74 2.78 -12.31
C GLU A 88 -6.36 2.13 -13.56
N ASP A 89 -7.42 2.72 -14.11
CA ASP A 89 -8.07 2.26 -15.34
C ASP A 89 -7.13 2.39 -16.55
N ALA A 90 -6.39 3.50 -16.65
CA ALA A 90 -5.41 3.71 -17.71
C ALA A 90 -4.26 2.69 -17.65
N ILE A 91 -3.75 2.39 -16.45
CA ILE A 91 -2.74 1.35 -16.23
C ILE A 91 -3.29 -0.01 -16.63
N THR A 92 -4.52 -0.34 -16.21
CA THR A 92 -5.17 -1.61 -16.54
C THR A 92 -5.33 -1.77 -18.05
N LYS A 93 -5.73 -0.70 -18.76
CA LYS A 93 -5.81 -0.72 -20.21
C LYS A 93 -4.46 -0.94 -20.87
N GLU A 94 -3.40 -0.28 -20.38
CA GLU A 94 -2.07 -0.41 -20.97
C GLU A 94 -1.45 -1.79 -20.74
N ILE A 95 -1.61 -2.36 -19.54
CA ILE A 95 -1.00 -3.64 -19.17
C ILE A 95 -1.61 -4.83 -19.94
N THR A 96 -2.85 -4.71 -20.43
CA THR A 96 -3.47 -5.76 -21.28
C THR A 96 -2.69 -6.01 -22.58
N LYS A 97 -1.87 -5.05 -23.05
CA LYS A 97 -0.96 -5.26 -24.18
C LYS A 97 0.14 -6.30 -23.89
N HIS A 98 0.36 -6.61 -22.61
CA HIS A 98 1.38 -7.54 -22.13
C HIS A 98 0.73 -8.70 -21.36
N GLU A 99 -0.42 -9.20 -21.81
CA GLU A 99 -1.24 -10.21 -21.13
C GLU A 99 -0.46 -11.49 -20.76
N GLU A 100 0.40 -11.98 -21.65
CA GLU A 100 1.21 -13.18 -21.40
C GLU A 100 2.17 -12.97 -20.22
N ALA A 101 2.92 -11.86 -20.23
CA ALA A 101 3.85 -11.52 -19.15
C ALA A 101 3.10 -11.25 -17.83
N LEU A 102 1.95 -10.59 -17.90
CA LEU A 102 1.08 -10.34 -16.75
C LEU A 102 0.60 -11.66 -16.12
N SER A 103 0.08 -12.58 -16.93
CA SER A 103 -0.40 -13.90 -16.47
C SER A 103 0.71 -14.71 -15.81
N LEU A 104 1.90 -14.74 -16.42
CA LEU A 104 3.06 -15.42 -15.87
C LEU A 104 3.49 -14.82 -14.53
N LEU A 105 3.55 -13.48 -14.41
CA LEU A 105 3.91 -12.82 -13.16
C LEU A 105 2.86 -13.05 -12.07
N CYS A 106 1.57 -12.94 -12.37
CA CYS A 106 0.48 -13.19 -11.43
C CYS A 106 0.39 -14.67 -11.00
N SER A 107 0.99 -15.60 -11.74
CA SER A 107 1.11 -17.00 -11.30
C SER A 107 2.04 -17.18 -10.09
N ILE A 108 2.94 -16.22 -9.85
CA ILE A 108 3.85 -16.22 -8.71
C ILE A 108 3.06 -15.84 -7.45
N PRO A 109 3.04 -16.68 -6.40
CA PRO A 109 2.28 -16.37 -5.19
C PRO A 109 2.70 -15.04 -4.58
N GLY A 110 1.74 -14.14 -4.37
CA GLY A 110 2.01 -12.82 -3.76
C GLY A 110 2.30 -11.71 -4.76
N ILE A 111 2.35 -12.00 -6.06
CA ILE A 111 2.27 -11.00 -7.12
C ILE A 111 0.81 -10.94 -7.60
N ASP A 112 0.26 -9.73 -7.59
CA ASP A 112 -1.06 -9.42 -8.16
C ASP A 112 -0.89 -8.41 -9.31
N VAL A 113 -1.97 -8.06 -10.00
CA VAL A 113 -1.97 -7.21 -11.20
C VAL A 113 -1.18 -5.92 -11.00
N THR A 114 -1.35 -5.21 -9.88
CA THR A 114 -0.60 -3.98 -9.58
C THR A 114 0.91 -4.23 -9.46
N ALA A 115 1.31 -5.32 -8.81
CA ALA A 115 2.72 -5.66 -8.64
C ALA A 115 3.35 -6.12 -9.95
N ALA A 116 2.62 -6.92 -10.74
CA ALA A 116 3.05 -7.33 -12.06
C ALA A 116 3.18 -6.15 -13.03
N ALA A 117 2.20 -5.24 -13.03
CA ALA A 117 2.24 -4.02 -13.83
C ALA A 117 3.44 -3.13 -13.46
N ALA A 118 3.72 -2.98 -12.17
CA ALA A 118 4.90 -2.24 -11.73
C ALA A 118 6.21 -2.92 -12.15
N ILE A 119 6.31 -4.25 -12.09
CA ILE A 119 7.49 -4.97 -12.58
C ILE A 119 7.66 -4.72 -14.08
N ILE A 120 6.62 -4.95 -14.89
CA ILE A 120 6.66 -4.77 -16.34
C ILE A 120 7.00 -3.32 -16.70
N ALA A 121 6.48 -2.32 -15.98
CA ALA A 121 6.80 -0.92 -16.22
C ALA A 121 8.30 -0.60 -16.01
N GLU A 122 8.96 -1.28 -15.07
CA GLU A 122 10.37 -1.02 -14.74
C GLU A 122 11.36 -1.81 -15.61
N ILE A 123 11.04 -3.05 -15.99
CA ILE A 123 11.97 -3.94 -16.73
C ILE A 123 11.54 -4.22 -18.17
N GLY A 124 10.32 -3.87 -18.55
CA GLY A 124 9.73 -4.23 -19.83
C GLY A 124 9.48 -5.74 -19.97
N THR A 125 9.15 -6.16 -21.18
CA THR A 125 9.03 -7.59 -21.54
C THR A 125 10.24 -8.11 -22.31
N ASP A 126 11.09 -7.22 -22.83
CA ASP A 126 12.31 -7.58 -23.54
C ASP A 126 13.47 -7.78 -22.57
N MET A 127 13.76 -9.04 -22.26
CA MET A 127 14.86 -9.40 -21.35
C MET A 127 16.24 -9.40 -22.03
N SER A 128 16.33 -9.15 -23.35
CA SER A 128 17.63 -9.08 -24.04
C SER A 128 18.53 -7.94 -23.55
N ALA A 129 17.94 -6.94 -22.88
CA ALA A 129 18.65 -5.88 -22.18
C ALA A 129 19.55 -6.38 -21.03
N PHE A 130 19.30 -7.60 -20.53
CA PHE A 130 20.07 -8.21 -19.45
C PHE A 130 20.71 -9.52 -19.92
N PRO A 131 22.06 -9.64 -19.89
CA PRO A 131 22.73 -10.87 -20.32
C PRO A 131 22.35 -12.12 -19.50
N ASP A 132 22.10 -11.96 -18.20
CA ASP A 132 21.66 -13.03 -17.31
C ASP A 132 20.84 -12.48 -16.13
N SER A 133 20.29 -13.38 -15.30
CA SER A 133 19.49 -13.01 -14.14
C SER A 133 20.28 -12.33 -13.00
N GLN A 134 21.61 -12.44 -12.99
CA GLN A 134 22.46 -11.72 -12.05
C GLN A 134 22.60 -10.24 -12.43
N HIS A 135 22.59 -9.91 -13.73
CA HIS A 135 22.66 -8.54 -14.21
C HIS A 135 21.41 -7.75 -13.83
N ILE A 136 20.22 -8.30 -14.05
CA ILE A 136 18.96 -7.65 -13.62
C ILE A 136 18.88 -7.52 -12.09
N CYS A 137 19.35 -8.52 -11.34
CA CYS A 137 19.44 -8.43 -9.88
C CYS A 137 20.42 -7.35 -9.40
N SER A 138 21.53 -7.17 -10.11
CA SER A 138 22.51 -6.12 -9.82
C SER A 138 21.95 -4.74 -10.13
N TRP A 139 21.31 -4.58 -11.29
CA TRP A 139 20.65 -3.35 -11.73
C TRP A 139 19.50 -2.95 -10.80
N ALA A 140 18.71 -3.91 -10.33
CA ALA A 140 17.66 -3.69 -9.33
C ALA A 140 18.22 -3.33 -7.93
N GLY A 141 19.54 -3.45 -7.69
CA GLY A 141 20.15 -3.21 -6.39
C GLY A 141 19.79 -4.29 -5.35
N LEU A 142 19.49 -5.51 -5.81
CA LEU A 142 19.24 -6.71 -5.00
C LEU A 142 20.51 -7.57 -4.82
N SER A 143 21.61 -7.16 -5.46
CA SER A 143 22.93 -7.76 -5.27
C SER A 143 23.66 -7.21 -4.05
N PRO A 144 24.34 -8.08 -3.26
CA PRO A 144 25.26 -7.60 -2.25
C PRO A 144 26.39 -6.82 -2.92
N GLY A 145 26.79 -5.69 -2.33
CA GLY A 145 27.92 -4.92 -2.83
C GLY A 145 29.22 -5.71 -2.73
N ASN A 146 30.13 -5.46 -3.66
CA ASN A 146 31.48 -6.01 -3.62
C ASN A 146 32.45 -4.93 -3.13
N ASN A 147 32.87 -5.00 -1.87
CA ASN A 147 33.87 -4.08 -1.31
C ASN A 147 35.10 -4.89 -0.89
N GLU A 148 36.04 -5.01 -1.81
CA GLU A 148 37.27 -5.76 -1.63
C GLU A 148 38.47 -4.86 -1.88
N SER A 149 39.44 -4.88 -0.97
CA SER A 149 40.70 -4.16 -1.12
C SER A 149 41.85 -5.07 -0.72
N ALA A 150 42.85 -5.22 -1.59
CA ALA A 150 44.02 -6.07 -1.36
C ALA A 150 43.67 -7.50 -0.88
N GLY A 151 42.67 -8.15 -1.51
CA GLY A 151 42.23 -9.51 -1.19
C GLY A 151 41.40 -9.65 0.10
N LYS A 152 41.15 -8.55 0.83
CA LYS A 152 40.31 -8.56 2.03
C LYS A 152 38.91 -8.06 1.70
N ARG A 153 37.90 -8.93 1.91
CA ARG A 153 36.48 -8.57 1.80
C ARG A 153 36.03 -7.78 3.02
N LYS A 154 35.55 -6.56 2.80
CA LYS A 154 34.96 -5.70 3.82
C LYS A 154 33.45 -5.91 3.90
N SER A 155 32.85 -5.45 5.00
CA SER A 155 31.39 -5.36 5.10
C SER A 155 30.86 -4.46 3.99
N ALA A 156 29.89 -4.97 3.23
CA ALA A 156 29.28 -4.25 2.12
C ALA A 156 27.77 -4.14 2.32
N HIS A 157 27.23 -2.99 1.94
CA HIS A 157 25.80 -2.77 1.81
C HIS A 157 25.34 -3.26 0.43
N ILE A 158 24.03 -3.41 0.25
CA ILE A 158 23.47 -3.64 -1.07
C ILE A 158 23.69 -2.43 -1.97
N ASN A 159 23.79 -2.67 -3.27
CA ASN A 159 23.97 -1.57 -4.22
C ASN A 159 22.72 -0.68 -4.29
N LYS A 160 22.95 0.59 -4.63
CA LYS A 160 21.87 1.43 -5.16
C LYS A 160 21.50 0.86 -6.54
N GLY A 161 20.20 0.82 -6.81
CA GLY A 161 19.64 0.29 -8.05
C GLY A 161 18.24 0.84 -8.19
N ASN A 162 17.42 0.26 -9.07
CA ASN A 162 16.05 0.73 -9.27
C ASN A 162 15.23 0.68 -7.95
N PRO A 163 14.84 1.84 -7.37
CA PRO A 163 14.14 1.87 -6.09
C PRO A 163 12.71 1.36 -6.19
N TYR A 164 12.04 1.54 -7.33
CA TYR A 164 10.66 1.12 -7.55
C TYR A 164 10.57 -0.40 -7.63
N LEU A 165 11.33 -1.01 -8.55
CA LEU A 165 11.37 -2.47 -8.70
C LEU A 165 11.79 -3.16 -7.41
N LYS A 166 12.84 -2.65 -6.75
CA LYS A 166 13.31 -3.21 -5.48
C LYS A 166 12.26 -3.13 -4.38
N SER A 167 11.57 -2.00 -4.25
CA SER A 167 10.53 -1.83 -3.23
C SER A 167 9.36 -2.77 -3.50
N MET A 168 8.91 -2.87 -4.75
CA MET A 168 7.84 -3.78 -5.15
C MET A 168 8.19 -5.25 -4.87
N LEU A 169 9.39 -5.70 -5.25
CA LEU A 169 9.83 -7.08 -4.97
C LEU A 169 10.00 -7.34 -3.47
N CYS A 170 10.37 -6.33 -2.68
CA CYS A 170 10.42 -6.46 -1.22
C CYS A 170 9.02 -6.60 -0.60
N GLU A 171 8.03 -5.84 -1.08
CA GLU A 171 6.62 -5.96 -0.65
C GLU A 171 6.06 -7.35 -0.99
N VAL A 172 6.27 -7.81 -2.23
CA VAL A 172 5.92 -9.18 -2.66
C VAL A 172 6.59 -10.21 -1.75
N GLY A 173 7.90 -10.05 -1.49
CA GLY A 173 8.63 -10.91 -0.58
C GLY A 173 8.07 -10.91 0.85
N TRP A 174 7.61 -9.75 1.34
CA TRP A 174 6.99 -9.63 2.65
C TRP A 174 5.64 -10.36 2.70
N VAL A 175 4.79 -10.20 1.68
CA VAL A 175 3.52 -10.95 1.54
C VAL A 175 3.77 -12.46 1.53
N ILE A 176 4.74 -12.93 0.73
CA ILE A 176 5.13 -14.34 0.68
C ILE A 176 5.61 -14.84 2.05
N SER A 177 6.37 -14.02 2.78
CA SER A 177 6.89 -14.40 4.10
C SER A 177 5.79 -14.72 5.13
N GLY A 178 4.60 -14.10 4.98
CA GLY A 178 3.42 -14.37 5.79
C GLY A 178 2.71 -15.69 5.46
N LYS A 179 2.83 -16.18 4.21
CA LYS A 179 2.18 -17.40 3.72
C LYS A 179 3.01 -18.65 4.04
N ARG A 180 2.91 -19.14 5.29
CA ARG A 180 3.75 -20.24 5.84
C ARG A 180 3.71 -21.57 5.09
N SER A 181 2.65 -21.83 4.31
CA SER A 181 2.52 -23.03 3.48
C SER A 181 3.45 -23.02 2.26
N LEU A 182 3.96 -21.85 1.85
CA LEU A 182 4.81 -21.72 0.67
C LEU A 182 6.26 -22.10 0.98
N TYR A 183 6.89 -22.82 0.05
CA TYR A 183 8.33 -23.12 0.09
C TYR A 183 9.19 -21.86 0.27
N LEU A 184 8.87 -20.79 -0.47
CA LEU A 184 9.58 -19.52 -0.41
C LEU A 184 9.49 -18.86 0.98
N SER A 185 8.35 -19.02 1.68
CA SER A 185 8.21 -18.58 3.07
C SER A 185 9.16 -19.38 3.98
N GLY A 186 9.16 -20.71 3.89
CA GLY A 186 10.09 -21.56 4.65
C GLY A 186 11.55 -21.21 4.41
N TRP A 187 11.93 -20.90 3.16
CA TRP A 187 13.26 -20.42 2.81
C TRP A 187 13.58 -19.05 3.43
N TYR A 188 12.64 -18.10 3.39
CA TYR A 188 12.77 -16.79 4.05
C TYR A 188 13.05 -16.94 5.54
N TRP A 189 12.27 -17.79 6.24
CA TRP A 189 12.41 -17.96 7.69
C TRP A 189 13.78 -18.57 8.08
N ARG A 190 14.32 -19.49 7.28
CA ARG A 190 15.69 -20.03 7.46
C ARG A 190 16.78 -18.96 7.29
N ILE A 191 16.57 -17.97 6.44
CA ILE A 191 17.52 -16.85 6.29
C ILE A 191 17.33 -15.84 7.41
N LYS A 192 16.08 -15.52 7.75
CA LYS A 192 15.74 -14.57 8.82
C LYS A 192 16.37 -14.98 10.14
N GLN A 193 16.33 -16.27 10.50
CA GLN A 193 16.96 -16.78 11.72
C GLN A 193 18.48 -16.53 11.76
N ARG A 194 19.17 -16.57 10.62
CA ARG A 194 20.64 -16.41 10.56
C ARG A 194 21.11 -14.99 10.32
N LYS A 195 20.33 -14.18 9.59
CA LYS A 195 20.76 -12.87 9.05
C LYS A 195 19.83 -11.71 9.40
N GLY A 196 18.72 -11.96 10.08
CA GLY A 196 17.70 -10.97 10.40
C GLY A 196 16.70 -10.70 9.27
N ALA A 197 15.59 -10.05 9.62
CA ALA A 197 14.43 -9.90 8.73
C ALA A 197 14.72 -9.09 7.46
N LYS A 198 15.38 -7.92 7.59
CA LYS A 198 15.68 -7.03 6.45
C LYS A 198 16.51 -7.73 5.37
N ARG A 199 17.55 -8.46 5.78
CA ARG A 199 18.40 -9.23 4.85
C ARG A 199 17.67 -10.41 4.22
N ALA A 200 16.77 -11.05 4.97
CA ALA A 200 15.95 -12.13 4.44
C ALA A 200 14.96 -11.63 3.38
N THR A 201 14.36 -10.44 3.57
CA THR A 201 13.44 -9.84 2.59
C THR A 201 14.16 -9.52 1.29
N ILE A 202 15.34 -8.89 1.36
CA ILE A 202 16.16 -8.63 0.17
C ILE A 202 16.59 -9.92 -0.53
N ALA A 203 16.98 -10.94 0.23
CA ALA A 203 17.36 -12.23 -0.34
C ALA A 203 16.19 -12.91 -1.05
N LEU A 204 14.97 -12.78 -0.51
CA LEU A 204 13.76 -13.30 -1.14
C LEU A 204 13.39 -12.51 -2.39
N ALA A 205 13.44 -11.18 -2.35
CA ALA A 205 13.25 -10.32 -3.51
C ALA A 205 14.24 -10.67 -4.64
N ARG A 206 15.53 -10.86 -4.31
CA ARG A 206 16.53 -11.35 -5.27
C ARG A 206 16.13 -12.71 -5.86
N LYS A 207 15.65 -13.63 -5.02
CA LYS A 207 15.26 -14.98 -5.45
C LYS A 207 14.02 -15.00 -6.34
N LEU A 208 13.14 -14.00 -6.24
CA LEU A 208 11.97 -13.84 -7.10
C LEU A 208 12.36 -13.31 -8.48
N LEU A 209 13.39 -12.47 -8.55
CA LEU A 209 13.86 -11.85 -9.78
C LEU A 209 14.88 -12.73 -10.55
N ALA A 210 15.53 -13.66 -9.86
CA ALA A 210 16.62 -14.48 -10.39
C ALA A 210 16.16 -15.82 -10.95
#